data_AF-A0A412WS23-F1
#
_entry.id   AF-A0A412WS23-F1
#
_cell.length_a   1.000
_cell.length_b   1.000
_cell.length_c   1.000
_cell.angle_alpha   90.00
_cell.angle_beta   90.00
_cell.angle_gamma   90.00
#
_symmetry.space_group_name_H-M   'P 1'
#
loop_
_entity.id
_entity.type
_entity.pdbx_description
1 polymer ?
#
loop_
_entity_poly.entity_id
_entity_poly.type
_entity_poly.pdbx_seq_one_letter_code
_entity_poly.pdbx_strand_id
1 'polypeptide(L)'
;MRLLLKNWVLNCKTGIMKKIIYILFGMLAWWSCEDENSLIGPEGVFSEYTDSRDGKIYRCVTIGDQTWMAENLAYRLPLGSVDGCYTYREENLDTNRIEPARALFDEVVQNAINDGKISSDPLPEVPFFSPASFVMMYLDYPGSAVSIVNLIADMVTWYPSMQSTVETLNQILAETKTKTIGLTAEEYFLNAEEENDGYAEKYGLLYTYDAALKALPDGWRLPTDEDWKKLETELYMDGDELGLLEQWRGKQAGMLLKEEGTGFRILYGGTRAYGTFAYGTPYMNKDMNAYFWSSSKIVQSDSVQTGIIRAASKVYEGILRGTSNLTAAYSVRCIKE
;
A
#
# COMPACT_ATOMS: atom_id res chain seq x y z
N MET A 1 -43.57 -42.55 -57.75
CA MET A 1 -44.44 -42.77 -56.57
C MET A 1 -43.51 -43.00 -55.37
N ARG A 2 -43.54 -42.29 -54.24
CA ARG A 2 -44.65 -41.76 -53.42
C ARG A 2 -45.67 -42.85 -52.98
N LEU A 3 -45.45 -43.33 -51.76
CA LEU A 3 -46.43 -43.79 -50.76
C LEU A 3 -47.15 -45.15 -50.95
N LEU A 4 -47.70 -45.62 -49.81
CA LEU A 4 -48.45 -46.86 -49.53
C LEU A 4 -47.60 -48.15 -49.49
N LEU A 5 -47.56 -48.96 -48.42
CA LEU A 5 -47.86 -48.77 -46.98
C LEU A 5 -46.68 -49.41 -46.21
N LYS A 6 -46.12 -48.89 -45.10
CA LYS A 6 -46.64 -48.73 -43.72
C LYS A 6 -47.24 -50.00 -43.08
N ASN A 7 -46.67 -50.37 -41.92
CA ASN A 7 -47.17 -51.25 -40.86
C ASN A 7 -47.33 -52.77 -41.16
N TRP A 8 -46.37 -53.58 -40.69
CA TRP A 8 -46.57 -54.35 -39.44
C TRP A 8 -45.24 -54.81 -38.78
N VAL A 9 -45.19 -54.70 -37.45
CA VAL A 9 -44.48 -55.54 -36.44
C VAL A 9 -43.09 -56.11 -36.84
N LEU A 10 -41.99 -55.47 -36.42
CA LEU A 10 -41.25 -55.76 -35.16
C LEU A 10 -40.81 -57.22 -34.94
N ASN A 11 -39.49 -57.44 -34.76
CA ASN A 11 -38.98 -57.99 -33.51
C ASN A 11 -37.44 -57.85 -33.34
N CYS A 12 -36.96 -58.08 -32.10
CA CYS A 12 -35.55 -58.26 -31.73
C CYS A 12 -34.51 -57.19 -32.14
N LYS A 13 -34.41 -56.08 -31.37
CA LYS A 13 -33.11 -55.52 -30.89
C LYS A 13 -33.20 -54.38 -29.85
N THR A 14 -34.38 -53.85 -29.53
CA THR A 14 -34.56 -52.68 -28.64
C THR A 14 -34.39 -52.94 -27.13
N GLY A 15 -34.44 -54.20 -26.67
CA GLY A 15 -34.36 -54.54 -25.24
C GLY A 15 -32.94 -54.52 -24.65
N ILE A 16 -31.93 -54.91 -25.41
CA ILE A 16 -30.55 -55.10 -24.91
C ILE A 16 -29.82 -53.75 -24.79
N MET A 17 -29.89 -52.89 -25.82
CA MET A 17 -29.21 -51.58 -25.80
C MET A 17 -29.70 -50.68 -24.67
N LYS A 18 -31.00 -50.70 -24.33
CA LYS A 18 -31.50 -49.94 -23.16
C LYS A 18 -30.87 -50.41 -21.85
N LYS A 19 -30.76 -51.73 -21.61
CA LYS A 19 -30.12 -52.25 -20.39
C LYS A 19 -28.64 -51.90 -20.31
N ILE A 20 -27.91 -51.92 -21.42
CA ILE A 20 -26.49 -51.51 -21.46
C ILE A 20 -26.33 -50.01 -21.15
N ILE A 21 -27.21 -49.15 -21.67
CA ILE A 21 -27.21 -47.70 -21.38
C ILE A 21 -27.44 -47.43 -19.89
N TYR A 22 -28.41 -48.12 -19.25
CA TYR A 22 -28.64 -47.96 -17.80
C TYR A 22 -27.48 -48.48 -16.94
N ILE A 23 -26.77 -49.51 -17.38
CA ILE A 23 -25.59 -50.03 -16.66
C ILE A 23 -24.39 -49.06 -16.77
N LEU A 24 -24.19 -48.40 -17.90
CA LEU A 24 -23.15 -47.36 -18.06
C LEU A 24 -23.46 -46.09 -17.28
N PHE A 25 -24.72 -45.62 -17.28
CA PHE A 25 -25.14 -44.51 -16.42
C PHE A 25 -25.04 -44.85 -14.93
N GLY A 26 -25.30 -46.09 -14.54
CA GLY A 26 -25.17 -46.55 -13.15
C GLY A 26 -23.73 -46.57 -12.62
N MET A 27 -22.72 -46.72 -13.49
CA MET A 27 -21.30 -46.61 -13.09
C MET A 27 -20.80 -45.17 -13.07
N LEU A 28 -21.24 -44.32 -14.00
CA LEU A 28 -20.92 -42.88 -13.96
C LEU A 28 -21.51 -42.19 -12.72
N ALA A 29 -22.71 -42.60 -12.29
CA ALA A 29 -23.34 -42.11 -11.06
C ALA A 29 -22.64 -42.53 -9.75
N TRP A 30 -21.62 -43.41 -9.80
CA TRP A 30 -20.87 -43.85 -8.62
C TRP A 30 -19.42 -43.33 -8.57
N TRP A 31 -18.96 -42.63 -9.63
CA TRP A 31 -17.63 -41.99 -9.71
C TRP A 31 -17.72 -40.47 -9.91
N SER A 32 -18.94 -39.89 -9.88
CA SER A 32 -19.18 -38.44 -9.87
C SER A 32 -19.57 -37.95 -8.47
N CYS A 33 -18.79 -38.36 -7.47
CA CYS A 33 -18.67 -37.72 -6.18
C CYS A 33 -17.17 -37.68 -5.85
N GLU A 34 -16.43 -36.89 -6.63
CA GLU A 34 -15.34 -36.16 -5.98
C GLU A 34 -16.04 -35.27 -4.96
N ASP A 35 -15.74 -35.48 -3.68
CA ASP A 35 -16.19 -34.57 -2.64
C ASP A 35 -15.46 -33.24 -2.89
N GLU A 36 -16.11 -32.33 -3.62
CA GLU A 36 -15.89 -30.90 -3.48
C GLU A 36 -16.19 -30.58 -2.02
N ASN A 37 -15.17 -30.77 -1.18
CA ASN A 37 -15.19 -30.55 0.25
C ASN A 37 -15.19 -29.04 0.48
N SER A 38 -16.34 -28.43 0.14
CA SER A 38 -16.56 -27.00 0.09
C SER A 38 -16.10 -26.41 1.40
N LEU A 39 -15.12 -25.52 1.34
CA LEU A 39 -14.35 -25.12 2.51
C LEU A 39 -15.14 -24.03 3.24
N ILE A 40 -16.21 -24.47 3.93
CA ILE A 40 -17.18 -23.62 4.61
C ILE A 40 -16.50 -22.97 5.82
N GLY A 41 -16.24 -21.67 5.69
CA GLY A 41 -15.89 -20.79 6.81
C GLY A 41 -17.12 -20.09 7.37
N PRO A 42 -16.95 -19.24 8.40
CA PRO A 42 -17.96 -18.24 8.73
C PRO A 42 -18.17 -17.27 7.56
N GLU A 43 -19.43 -16.99 7.21
CA GLU A 43 -19.77 -15.93 6.27
C GLU A 43 -19.46 -14.56 6.88
N GLY A 44 -18.64 -13.77 6.21
CA GLY A 44 -18.24 -12.44 6.70
C GLY A 44 -19.34 -11.39 6.50
N VAL A 45 -19.60 -10.56 7.52
CA VAL A 45 -20.58 -9.47 7.41
C VAL A 45 -19.92 -8.25 6.76
N PHE A 46 -20.33 -7.93 5.53
CA PHE A 46 -19.75 -6.84 4.75
C PHE A 46 -20.21 -5.45 5.19
N SER A 47 -19.31 -4.47 5.06
CA SER A 47 -19.57 -3.03 5.18
C SER A 47 -18.56 -2.25 4.33
N GLU A 48 -18.64 -0.93 4.32
CA GLU A 48 -17.71 -0.04 3.62
C GLU A 48 -17.19 1.06 4.55
N TYR A 49 -15.98 1.55 4.26
CA TYR A 49 -15.36 2.68 4.93
C TYR A 49 -14.81 3.64 3.88
N THR A 50 -15.12 4.94 3.99
CA THR A 50 -14.50 5.98 3.16
C THR A 50 -13.42 6.67 3.97
N ASP A 51 -12.18 6.63 3.48
CA ASP A 51 -11.08 7.39 4.04
C ASP A 51 -11.23 8.87 3.67
N SER A 52 -11.27 9.74 4.67
CA SER A 52 -11.51 11.18 4.50
C SER A 52 -10.30 11.93 3.92
N ARG A 53 -9.13 11.28 3.82
CA ARG A 53 -7.86 11.90 3.46
C ARG A 53 -7.56 11.83 1.96
N ASP A 54 -7.97 10.75 1.31
CA ASP A 54 -7.84 10.52 -0.14
C ASP A 54 -9.21 10.30 -0.85
N GLY A 55 -10.30 10.10 -0.08
CA GLY A 55 -11.63 9.80 -0.62
C GLY A 55 -11.82 8.34 -1.04
N LYS A 56 -10.85 7.46 -0.80
CA LYS A 56 -10.92 6.05 -1.21
C LYS A 56 -11.93 5.30 -0.36
N ILE A 57 -12.82 4.59 -1.03
CA ILE A 57 -13.73 3.63 -0.40
C ILE A 57 -13.01 2.29 -0.31
N TYR A 58 -12.96 1.73 0.89
CA TYR A 58 -12.47 0.40 1.21
C TYR A 58 -13.64 -0.48 1.60
N ARG A 59 -13.71 -1.69 1.06
CA ARG A 59 -14.61 -2.72 1.55
C ARG A 59 -14.09 -3.27 2.89
N CYS A 60 -15.01 -3.59 3.78
CA CYS A 60 -14.74 -4.11 5.11
C CYS A 60 -15.55 -5.38 5.36
N VAL A 61 -15.05 -6.23 6.25
CA VAL A 61 -15.68 -7.50 6.62
C VAL A 61 -15.55 -7.74 8.12
N THR A 62 -16.64 -8.14 8.77
CA THR A 62 -16.63 -8.59 10.16
C THR A 62 -16.63 -10.11 10.23
N ILE A 63 -15.65 -10.66 10.96
CA ILE A 63 -15.47 -12.09 11.21
C ILE A 63 -15.28 -12.25 12.73
N GLY A 64 -16.08 -13.11 13.38
CA GLY A 64 -16.13 -13.18 14.84
C GLY A 64 -16.50 -11.83 15.46
N ASP A 65 -15.69 -11.34 16.40
CA ASP A 65 -15.82 -10.01 17.02
C ASP A 65 -15.05 -8.88 16.30
N GLN A 66 -14.38 -9.17 15.18
CA GLN A 66 -13.43 -8.25 14.54
C GLN A 66 -13.91 -7.72 13.19
N THR A 67 -13.98 -6.39 13.02
CA THR A 67 -14.13 -5.75 11.71
C THR A 67 -12.77 -5.40 11.11
N TRP A 68 -12.50 -5.95 9.93
CA TRP A 68 -11.27 -5.78 9.17
C TRP A 68 -11.54 -5.06 7.84
N MET A 69 -10.53 -4.40 7.26
CA MET A 69 -10.56 -4.08 5.83
C MET A 69 -10.44 -5.37 5.02
N ALA A 70 -11.32 -5.56 4.03
CA ALA A 70 -11.22 -6.65 3.06
C ALA A 70 -10.10 -6.37 2.02
N GLU A 71 -9.79 -5.09 1.82
CA GLU A 71 -8.77 -4.62 0.88
C GLU A 71 -7.53 -4.09 1.62
N ASN A 72 -6.42 -3.99 0.89
CA ASN A 72 -5.18 -3.41 1.41
C ASN A 72 -5.28 -1.87 1.38
N LEU A 73 -4.71 -1.22 2.39
CA LEU A 73 -4.54 0.22 2.48
C LEU A 73 -3.76 0.74 1.25
N ALA A 74 -4.23 1.83 0.66
CA ALA A 74 -3.62 2.46 -0.52
C ALA A 74 -3.35 3.97 -0.33
N TYR A 75 -3.49 4.48 0.89
CA TYR A 75 -3.23 5.88 1.22
C TYR A 75 -1.75 6.26 0.99
N ARG A 76 -1.49 7.16 0.03
CA ARG A 76 -0.16 7.67 -0.32
C ARG A 76 0.32 8.64 0.77
N LEU A 77 1.52 8.41 1.33
CA LEU A 77 2.13 9.35 2.27
C LEU A 77 2.71 10.57 1.52
N PRO A 78 2.77 11.78 2.13
CA PRO A 78 3.09 13.02 1.40
C PRO A 78 4.47 13.09 0.72
N LEU A 79 5.47 12.36 1.24
CA LEU A 79 6.78 12.22 0.58
C LEU A 79 6.99 10.81 0.00
N GLY A 80 5.93 10.01 -0.11
CA GLY A 80 5.92 8.73 -0.83
C GLY A 80 7.00 7.75 -0.38
N SER A 81 7.86 7.35 -1.31
CA SER A 81 8.99 6.44 -1.10
C SER A 81 10.03 6.97 -0.11
N VAL A 82 10.14 8.29 0.07
CA VAL A 82 10.99 8.91 1.10
C VAL A 82 10.37 8.74 2.49
N ASP A 83 9.05 8.75 2.60
CA ASP A 83 8.29 8.47 3.83
C ASP A 83 8.22 6.97 4.18
N GLY A 84 8.61 6.09 3.24
CA GLY A 84 8.56 4.63 3.36
C GLY A 84 7.30 3.98 2.79
N CYS A 85 6.53 4.70 1.96
CA CYS A 85 5.35 4.21 1.25
C CYS A 85 5.69 4.00 -0.23
N TYR A 86 5.47 2.79 -0.76
CA TYR A 86 5.93 2.41 -2.11
C TYR A 86 4.82 1.76 -2.92
N THR A 87 4.81 1.99 -4.23
CA THR A 87 4.26 1.00 -5.17
C THR A 87 5.31 -0.05 -5.58
N TYR A 88 4.88 -1.13 -6.24
CA TYR A 88 5.76 -2.19 -6.69
C TYR A 88 6.70 -1.69 -7.80
N ARG A 89 8.01 -1.86 -7.60
CA ARG A 89 9.10 -1.34 -8.44
C ARG A 89 9.31 0.19 -8.42
N GLU A 90 8.68 0.95 -7.53
CA GLU A 90 9.02 2.36 -7.31
C GLU A 90 10.53 2.51 -6.98
N GLU A 91 11.26 3.32 -7.75
CA GLU A 91 12.70 3.54 -7.54
C GLU A 91 12.97 4.33 -6.24
N ASN A 92 14.19 4.23 -5.70
CA ASN A 92 14.57 4.99 -4.50
C ASN A 92 15.00 6.42 -4.89
N LEU A 93 14.29 7.41 -4.36
CA LEU A 93 14.55 8.83 -4.64
C LEU A 93 15.74 9.38 -3.82
N ASP A 94 16.79 9.87 -4.49
CA ASP A 94 17.93 10.53 -3.83
C ASP A 94 17.66 12.03 -3.61
N THR A 95 17.09 12.35 -2.44
CA THR A 95 16.73 13.71 -2.02
C THR A 95 17.91 14.69 -1.90
N ASN A 96 19.15 14.20 -1.89
CA ASN A 96 20.33 15.05 -1.90
C ASN A 96 20.53 15.73 -3.25
N ARG A 97 20.02 15.13 -4.34
CA ARG A 97 20.15 15.63 -5.72
C ARG A 97 18.97 16.51 -6.16
N ILE A 98 17.98 16.70 -5.29
CA ILE A 98 16.80 17.54 -5.53
C ILE A 98 17.03 18.93 -4.98
N GLU A 99 17.09 19.92 -5.86
CA GLU A 99 17.11 21.35 -5.48
C GLU A 99 15.69 21.91 -5.35
N PRO A 100 15.47 22.98 -4.57
CA PRO A 100 14.18 23.65 -4.50
C PRO A 100 13.73 24.14 -5.88
N ALA A 101 12.55 23.72 -6.34
CA ALA A 101 12.02 24.10 -7.65
C ALA A 101 11.84 25.63 -7.75
N ARG A 102 12.54 26.25 -8.71
CA ARG A 102 12.70 27.71 -8.78
C ARG A 102 11.36 28.46 -8.85
N ALA A 103 10.48 28.08 -9.77
CA ALA A 103 9.17 28.73 -9.94
C ALA A 103 8.27 28.62 -8.69
N LEU A 104 8.39 27.52 -7.93
CA LEU A 104 7.66 27.33 -6.67
C LEU A 104 8.25 28.19 -5.53
N PHE A 105 9.58 28.33 -5.48
CA PHE A 105 10.21 29.29 -4.56
C PHE A 105 9.70 30.71 -4.84
N ASP A 106 9.71 31.13 -6.10
CA ASP A 106 9.26 32.47 -6.51
C ASP A 106 7.78 32.71 -6.15
N GLU A 107 6.90 31.72 -6.36
CA GLU A 107 5.49 31.74 -5.92
C GLU A 107 5.36 31.96 -4.40
N VAL A 108 6.06 31.15 -3.60
CA VAL A 108 5.94 31.20 -2.13
C VAL A 108 6.57 32.48 -1.56
N VAL A 109 7.67 32.98 -2.14
CA VAL A 109 8.26 34.27 -1.76
C VAL A 109 7.32 35.43 -2.10
N GLN A 110 6.70 35.43 -3.29
CA GLN A 110 5.73 36.46 -3.66
C GLN A 110 4.52 36.46 -2.71
N ASN A 111 4.04 35.28 -2.31
CA ASN A 111 2.98 35.15 -1.31
C ASN A 111 3.45 35.62 0.09
N ALA A 112 4.69 35.34 0.49
CA ALA A 112 5.25 35.83 1.76
C ALA A 112 5.39 37.36 1.82
N ILE A 113 5.63 38.03 0.68
CA ILE A 113 5.56 39.49 0.57
C ILE A 113 4.12 39.98 0.69
N ASN A 114 3.18 39.34 -0.01
CA ASN A 114 1.74 39.72 0.01
C ASN A 114 1.11 39.53 1.40
N ASP A 115 1.50 38.48 2.12
CA ASP A 115 1.10 38.19 3.51
C ASP A 115 1.75 39.13 4.55
N GLY A 116 2.71 39.97 4.14
CA GLY A 116 3.49 40.83 5.03
C GLY A 116 4.52 40.10 5.90
N LYS A 117 4.81 38.81 5.62
CA LYS A 117 5.87 38.03 6.31
C LYS A 117 7.26 38.58 5.97
N ILE A 118 7.45 39.03 4.73
CA ILE A 118 8.60 39.84 4.31
C ILE A 118 8.13 41.31 4.31
N SER A 119 8.75 42.16 5.14
CA SER A 119 8.28 43.54 5.31
C SER A 119 8.44 44.38 4.04
N SER A 120 7.44 45.24 3.81
CA SER A 120 7.46 46.29 2.78
C SER A 120 7.81 47.67 3.34
N ASP A 121 8.12 47.79 4.63
CA ASP A 121 8.58 49.04 5.26
C ASP A 121 10.01 49.43 4.81
N PRO A 122 10.34 50.73 4.71
CA PRO A 122 11.69 51.17 4.35
C PRO A 122 12.76 50.71 5.36
N LEU A 123 13.91 50.26 4.85
CA LEU A 123 15.07 49.89 5.65
C LEU A 123 15.66 51.10 6.38
N PRO A 124 15.99 50.99 7.69
CA PRO A 124 16.67 52.06 8.43
C PRO A 124 18.02 52.49 7.80
N GLU A 125 18.74 51.56 7.18
CA GLU A 125 20.04 51.78 6.55
C GLU A 125 19.92 52.44 5.17
N VAL A 126 18.85 52.14 4.42
CA VAL A 126 18.61 52.68 3.08
C VAL A 126 17.10 52.97 2.88
N PRO A 127 16.59 54.12 3.35
CA PRO A 127 15.14 54.42 3.38
C PRO A 127 14.44 54.58 2.01
N PHE A 128 15.11 54.25 0.91
CA PHE A 128 14.54 54.21 -0.45
C PHE A 128 14.18 52.78 -0.90
N PHE A 129 14.58 51.76 -0.14
CA PHE A 129 14.25 50.36 -0.37
C PHE A 129 13.63 49.72 0.87
N SER A 130 12.73 48.77 0.66
CA SER A 130 12.23 47.83 1.67
C SER A 130 12.78 46.42 1.45
N PRO A 131 12.72 45.51 2.44
CA PRO A 131 13.12 44.11 2.25
C PRO A 131 12.39 43.46 1.08
N ALA A 132 11.07 43.64 0.97
CA ALA A 132 10.28 43.15 -0.17
C ALA A 132 10.82 43.68 -1.52
N SER A 133 11.16 44.96 -1.63
CA SER A 133 11.70 45.54 -2.87
C SER A 133 13.08 44.97 -3.25
N PHE A 134 13.94 44.68 -2.26
CA PHE A 134 15.21 44.00 -2.49
C PHE A 134 14.99 42.56 -2.97
N VAL A 135 14.10 41.81 -2.31
CA VAL A 135 13.79 40.43 -2.68
C VAL A 135 13.25 40.35 -4.11
N MET A 136 12.27 41.19 -4.48
CA MET A 136 11.72 41.25 -5.84
C MET A 136 12.81 41.50 -6.90
N MET A 137 13.74 42.41 -6.65
CA MET A 137 14.86 42.71 -7.57
C MET A 137 15.76 41.49 -7.82
N TYR A 138 15.83 40.54 -6.88
CA TYR A 138 16.57 39.28 -7.05
C TYR A 138 15.73 38.12 -7.58
N LEU A 139 14.39 38.17 -7.50
CA LEU A 139 13.53 37.17 -8.16
C LEU A 139 13.63 37.28 -9.69
N ASP A 140 13.78 38.47 -10.25
CA ASP A 140 14.06 38.64 -11.69
C ASP A 140 15.47 38.16 -12.12
N TYR A 141 16.34 37.78 -11.17
CA TYR A 141 17.72 37.39 -11.46
C TYR A 141 17.85 35.91 -11.88
N PRO A 142 18.67 35.59 -12.90
CA PRO A 142 18.91 34.21 -13.31
C PRO A 142 19.73 33.44 -12.26
N GLY A 143 19.16 32.34 -11.75
CA GLY A 143 19.80 31.49 -10.75
C GLY A 143 18.84 30.47 -10.14
N SER A 144 19.38 29.56 -9.33
CA SER A 144 18.58 28.70 -8.44
C SER A 144 18.07 29.50 -7.24
N ALA A 145 17.02 29.01 -6.58
CA ALA A 145 16.52 29.59 -5.33
C ALA A 145 17.64 29.76 -4.29
N VAL A 146 18.47 28.73 -4.10
CA VAL A 146 19.63 28.76 -3.19
C VAL A 146 20.60 29.90 -3.53
N SER A 147 20.91 30.10 -4.82
CA SER A 147 21.83 31.17 -5.23
C SER A 147 21.28 32.57 -4.96
N ILE A 148 19.96 32.77 -5.05
CA ILE A 148 19.30 34.04 -4.70
C ILE A 148 19.30 34.28 -3.20
N VAL A 149 18.98 33.27 -2.38
CA VAL A 149 19.04 33.40 -0.92
C VAL A 149 20.45 33.74 -0.46
N ASN A 150 21.48 33.16 -1.06
CA ASN A 150 22.88 33.50 -0.77
C ASN A 150 23.22 34.95 -1.17
N LEU A 151 22.84 35.41 -2.36
CA LEU A 151 23.07 36.79 -2.81
C LEU A 151 22.41 37.84 -1.90
N ILE A 152 21.24 37.52 -1.33
CA ILE A 152 20.55 38.37 -0.36
C ILE A 152 21.19 38.25 1.04
N ALA A 153 21.68 37.07 1.43
CA ALA A 153 22.38 36.84 2.69
C ALA A 153 23.70 37.63 2.79
N ASP A 154 24.48 37.70 1.71
CA ASP A 154 25.71 38.50 1.63
C ASP A 154 25.46 39.98 1.97
N MET A 155 24.26 40.50 1.69
CA MET A 155 23.86 41.88 1.98
C MET A 155 23.70 42.20 3.46
N VAL A 156 23.47 41.22 4.34
CA VAL A 156 23.27 41.45 5.79
C VAL A 156 24.51 42.14 6.40
N THR A 157 25.69 41.89 5.83
CA THR A 157 26.96 42.58 6.13
C THR A 157 26.86 44.10 6.06
N TRP A 158 26.01 44.63 5.17
CA TRP A 158 25.82 46.06 4.90
C TRP A 158 24.47 46.58 5.39
N TYR A 159 23.43 45.73 5.39
CA TYR A 159 22.06 46.05 5.80
C TYR A 159 21.58 45.04 6.87
N PRO A 160 22.01 45.16 8.14
CA PRO A 160 21.69 44.19 9.19
C PRO A 160 20.18 43.93 9.37
N SER A 161 19.33 44.91 9.10
CA SER A 161 17.86 44.76 9.15
C SER A 161 17.29 43.73 8.14
N MET A 162 18.08 43.27 7.16
CA MET A 162 17.70 42.18 6.25
C MET A 162 17.77 40.78 6.88
N GLN A 163 18.40 40.61 8.05
CA GLN A 163 18.62 39.30 8.68
C GLN A 163 17.34 38.46 8.82
N SER A 164 16.26 39.06 9.32
CA SER A 164 14.96 38.37 9.48
C SER A 164 14.35 37.95 8.13
N THR A 165 14.56 38.74 7.07
CA THR A 165 14.12 38.38 5.72
C THR A 165 14.92 37.20 5.17
N VAL A 166 16.23 37.15 5.43
CA VAL A 166 17.09 36.00 5.08
C VAL A 166 16.66 34.74 5.85
N GLU A 167 16.28 34.86 7.12
CA GLU A 167 15.71 33.75 7.91
C GLU A 167 14.39 33.24 7.32
N THR A 168 13.45 34.13 6.97
CA THR A 168 12.19 33.78 6.28
C THR A 168 12.45 33.12 4.91
N LEU A 169 13.39 33.65 4.12
CA LEU A 169 13.76 33.06 2.83
C LEU A 169 14.36 31.66 2.97
N ASN A 170 15.16 31.40 4.01
CA ASN A 170 15.70 30.05 4.28
C ASN A 170 14.60 29.06 4.72
N GLN A 171 13.58 29.52 5.45
CA GLN A 171 12.40 28.69 5.77
C GLN A 171 11.64 28.32 4.48
N ILE A 172 11.34 29.32 3.63
CA ILE A 172 10.68 29.12 2.33
C ILE A 172 11.51 28.19 1.41
N LEU A 173 12.83 28.29 1.46
CA LEU A 173 13.75 27.41 0.70
C LEU A 173 13.63 25.93 1.13
N ALA A 174 13.52 25.68 2.44
CA ALA A 174 13.35 24.33 2.99
C ALA A 174 11.95 23.75 2.75
N GLU A 175 10.90 24.56 2.89
CA GLU A 175 9.53 24.21 2.54
C GLU A 175 9.41 23.89 1.04
N THR A 176 10.01 24.73 0.18
CA THR A 176 10.07 24.52 -1.27
C THR A 176 10.81 23.23 -1.62
N LYS A 177 11.97 22.94 -1.00
CA LYS A 177 12.68 21.67 -1.21
C LYS A 177 11.79 20.48 -0.83
N THR A 178 11.06 20.57 0.29
CA THR A 178 10.17 19.50 0.76
C THR A 178 9.01 19.25 -0.21
N LYS A 179 8.32 20.31 -0.68
CA LYS A 179 7.26 20.21 -1.71
C LYS A 179 7.82 19.74 -3.06
N THR A 180 9.05 20.10 -3.41
CA THR A 180 9.72 19.59 -4.63
C THR A 180 9.99 18.09 -4.53
N ILE A 181 10.52 17.61 -3.39
CA ILE A 181 10.72 16.18 -3.12
C ILE A 181 9.41 15.40 -3.24
N GLY A 182 8.31 15.90 -2.68
CA GLY A 182 6.99 15.28 -2.81
C GLY A 182 6.52 15.17 -4.27
N LEU A 183 6.67 16.24 -5.06
CA LEU A 183 6.32 16.23 -6.49
C LEU A 183 7.15 15.24 -7.31
N THR A 184 8.47 15.13 -7.06
CA THR A 184 9.31 14.14 -7.74
C THR A 184 9.04 12.71 -7.25
N ALA A 185 8.68 12.51 -5.96
CA ALA A 185 8.24 11.22 -5.45
C ALA A 185 6.91 10.77 -6.08
N GLU A 186 6.04 11.70 -6.48
CA GLU A 186 4.81 11.40 -7.22
C GLU A 186 5.08 11.08 -8.69
N GLU A 187 5.99 11.80 -9.35
CA GLU A 187 6.48 11.46 -10.71
C GLU A 187 7.06 10.03 -10.75
N TYR A 188 7.89 9.67 -9.76
CA TYR A 188 8.47 8.33 -9.62
C TYR A 188 7.40 7.24 -9.39
N PHE A 189 6.33 7.56 -8.66
CA PHE A 189 5.20 6.66 -8.43
C PHE A 189 4.34 6.46 -9.68
N LEU A 190 4.01 7.54 -10.40
CA LEU A 190 3.21 7.47 -11.64
C LEU A 190 3.93 6.69 -12.74
N ASN A 191 5.24 6.92 -12.91
CA ASN A 191 6.06 6.14 -13.84
C ASN A 191 6.08 4.64 -13.47
N ALA A 192 6.18 4.32 -12.18
CA ALA A 192 6.15 2.94 -11.71
C ALA A 192 4.76 2.28 -11.89
N GLU A 193 3.66 3.02 -11.69
CA GLU A 193 2.29 2.52 -11.94
C GLU A 193 2.03 2.24 -13.43
N GLU A 194 2.57 3.05 -14.34
CA GLU A 194 2.51 2.78 -15.78
C GLU A 194 3.29 1.50 -16.15
N GLU A 195 4.49 1.31 -15.60
CA GLU A 195 5.29 0.10 -15.83
C GLU A 195 4.76 -1.17 -15.14
N ASN A 196 3.88 -1.05 -14.14
CA ASN A 196 3.47 -2.16 -13.27
C ASN A 196 2.01 -2.60 -13.42
N ASP A 197 1.28 -2.06 -14.40
CA ASP A 197 -0.16 -2.29 -14.65
C ASP A 197 -1.09 -1.83 -13.50
N GLY A 198 -0.85 -0.65 -12.91
CA GLY A 198 -1.74 -0.06 -11.89
C GLY A 198 -1.80 -0.86 -10.58
N TYR A 199 -0.63 -1.21 -10.04
CA TYR A 199 -0.49 -2.02 -8.84
C TYR A 199 -1.26 -1.48 -7.63
N ALA A 200 -1.24 -0.16 -7.40
CA ALA A 200 -1.83 0.45 -6.20
C ALA A 200 -3.36 0.30 -6.15
N GLU A 201 -4.03 0.32 -7.31
CA GLU A 201 -5.48 0.08 -7.40
C GLU A 201 -5.82 -1.36 -6.97
N LYS A 202 -5.04 -2.33 -7.46
CA LYS A 202 -5.31 -3.77 -7.32
C LYS A 202 -4.78 -4.40 -6.02
N TYR A 203 -3.71 -3.87 -5.46
CA TYR A 203 -2.95 -4.48 -4.35
C TYR A 203 -2.77 -3.55 -3.14
N GLY A 204 -3.23 -2.29 -3.20
CA GLY A 204 -2.85 -1.27 -2.23
C GLY A 204 -1.36 -0.94 -2.32
N LEU A 205 -0.84 -0.26 -1.30
CA LEU A 205 0.57 0.14 -1.25
C LEU A 205 1.39 -0.71 -0.27
N LEU A 206 2.71 -0.66 -0.43
CA LEU A 206 3.68 -1.34 0.41
C LEU A 206 4.30 -0.32 1.37
N TYR A 207 4.14 -0.55 2.67
CA TYR A 207 4.60 0.37 3.72
C TYR A 207 5.71 -0.25 4.56
N THR A 208 6.78 0.50 4.87
CA THR A 208 7.65 0.16 6.01
C THR A 208 6.86 0.15 7.31
N TYR A 209 7.40 -0.42 8.38
CA TYR A 209 6.66 -0.49 9.65
C TYR A 209 6.24 0.90 10.15
N ASP A 210 7.14 1.89 10.10
CA ASP A 210 6.86 3.25 10.56
C ASP A 210 5.95 4.01 9.57
N ALA A 211 6.06 3.74 8.26
CA ALA A 211 5.13 4.26 7.26
C ALA A 211 3.71 3.68 7.43
N ALA A 212 3.60 2.40 7.81
CA ALA A 212 2.33 1.75 8.08
C ALA A 212 1.61 2.43 9.24
N LEU A 213 2.32 2.74 10.33
CA LEU A 213 1.75 3.47 11.47
C LEU A 213 1.34 4.91 11.11
N LYS A 214 2.11 5.62 10.28
CA LYS A 214 1.73 6.95 9.75
C LYS A 214 0.50 6.92 8.84
N ALA A 215 0.28 5.83 8.12
CA ALA A 215 -0.73 5.74 7.06
C ALA A 215 -2.12 5.31 7.56
N LEU A 216 -2.26 4.84 8.81
CA LEU A 216 -3.55 4.46 9.41
C LEU A 216 -4.55 5.64 9.42
N PRO A 217 -5.82 5.44 9.02
CA PRO A 217 -6.87 6.44 9.22
C PRO A 217 -7.47 6.40 10.63
N ASP A 218 -8.11 7.49 11.06
CA ASP A 218 -8.76 7.58 12.37
C ASP A 218 -9.81 6.48 12.59
N GLY A 219 -9.82 5.86 13.77
CA GLY A 219 -10.70 4.73 14.11
C GLY A 219 -10.28 3.39 13.51
N TRP A 220 -9.10 3.32 12.88
CA TRP A 220 -8.48 2.11 12.34
C TRP A 220 -7.04 1.97 12.82
N ARG A 221 -6.62 0.73 13.10
CA ARG A 221 -5.30 0.41 13.64
C ARG A 221 -4.62 -0.74 12.89
N LEU A 222 -3.31 -0.82 13.05
CA LEU A 222 -2.50 -1.95 12.59
C LEU A 222 -2.73 -3.14 13.55
N PRO A 223 -3.10 -4.33 13.05
CA PRO A 223 -3.51 -5.48 13.89
C PRO A 223 -2.35 -6.03 14.73
N THR A 224 -2.61 -6.38 15.99
CA THR A 224 -1.65 -7.08 16.85
C THR A 224 -1.51 -8.55 16.46
N ASP A 225 -0.51 -9.25 17.00
CA ASP A 225 -0.34 -10.70 16.79
C ASP A 225 -1.51 -11.50 17.37
N GLU A 226 -2.16 -10.97 18.41
CA GLU A 226 -3.38 -11.54 19.00
C GLU A 226 -4.63 -11.25 18.16
N ASP A 227 -4.73 -10.10 17.50
CA ASP A 227 -5.81 -9.83 16.55
C ASP A 227 -5.77 -10.84 15.39
N TRP A 228 -4.58 -11.14 14.87
CA TRP A 228 -4.40 -12.17 13.86
C TRP A 228 -4.73 -13.58 14.38
N LYS A 229 -4.35 -13.93 15.63
CA LYS A 229 -4.68 -15.24 16.23
C LYS A 229 -6.18 -15.41 16.47
N LYS A 230 -6.90 -14.36 16.88
CA LYS A 230 -8.37 -14.37 16.96
C LYS A 230 -8.98 -14.75 15.61
N LEU A 231 -8.64 -14.01 14.55
CA LEU A 231 -9.11 -14.31 13.20
C LEU A 231 -8.75 -15.74 12.75
N GLU A 232 -7.54 -16.19 13.04
CA GLU A 232 -7.09 -17.56 12.73
C GLU A 232 -7.91 -18.63 13.50
N THR A 233 -8.35 -18.32 14.72
CA THR A 233 -9.22 -19.20 15.54
C THR A 233 -10.65 -19.23 15.00
N GLU A 234 -11.23 -18.08 14.63
CA GLU A 234 -12.55 -18.00 13.98
C GLU A 234 -12.59 -18.72 12.62
N LEU A 235 -11.43 -18.85 11.96
CA LEU A 235 -11.23 -19.62 10.74
C LEU A 235 -10.71 -21.05 11.01
N TYR A 236 -10.94 -21.57 12.22
CA TYR A 236 -10.73 -22.96 12.62
C TYR A 236 -9.27 -23.45 12.60
N MET A 237 -8.28 -22.58 12.89
CA MET A 237 -6.92 -23.03 13.21
C MET A 237 -6.87 -23.70 14.60
N ASP A 238 -6.06 -24.75 14.73
CA ASP A 238 -5.83 -25.40 16.03
C ASP A 238 -5.09 -24.47 17.00
N GLY A 239 -5.46 -24.51 18.28
CA GLY A 239 -4.84 -23.72 19.34
C GLY A 239 -3.34 -24.00 19.49
N ASP A 240 -2.90 -25.24 19.28
CA ASP A 240 -1.49 -25.62 19.33
C ASP A 240 -0.69 -25.02 18.14
N GLU A 241 -1.35 -24.70 17.03
CA GLU A 241 -0.73 -24.03 15.88
C GLU A 241 -0.60 -22.50 16.07
N LEU A 242 -1.48 -21.86 16.86
CA LEU A 242 -1.53 -20.39 17.02
C LEU A 242 -0.21 -19.76 17.48
N GLY A 243 0.58 -20.49 18.27
CA GLY A 243 1.85 -20.02 18.81
C GLY A 243 3.06 -20.15 17.87
N LEU A 244 2.96 -20.94 16.80
CA LEU A 244 4.13 -21.31 15.98
C LEU A 244 4.71 -20.08 15.24
N LEU A 245 6.03 -20.09 15.07
CA LEU A 245 6.82 -19.01 14.46
C LEU A 245 7.79 -19.60 13.42
N GLU A 246 8.05 -18.83 12.36
CA GLU A 246 8.79 -19.20 11.14
C GLU A 246 8.29 -20.49 10.46
N GLN A 247 6.99 -20.80 10.61
CA GLN A 247 6.36 -22.01 10.09
C GLN A 247 5.03 -21.71 9.38
N TRP A 248 4.78 -22.44 8.30
CA TRP A 248 3.46 -22.51 7.65
C TRP A 248 2.54 -23.40 8.47
N ARG A 249 1.39 -22.86 8.87
CA ARG A 249 0.45 -23.46 9.83
C ARG A 249 -1.02 -23.22 9.43
N GLY A 250 -1.93 -23.96 10.03
CA GLY A 250 -3.38 -23.81 9.92
C GLY A 250 -3.87 -23.92 8.49
N LYS A 251 -3.79 -25.11 7.90
CA LYS A 251 -4.21 -25.36 6.51
C LYS A 251 -5.62 -24.81 6.23
N GLN A 252 -6.60 -25.13 7.07
CA GLN A 252 -8.00 -24.74 6.88
C GLN A 252 -8.15 -23.21 6.94
N ALA A 253 -7.69 -22.57 8.02
CA ALA A 253 -7.69 -21.11 8.15
C ALA A 253 -6.96 -20.41 7.00
N GLY A 254 -5.81 -20.95 6.57
CA GLY A 254 -5.01 -20.38 5.50
C GLY A 254 -5.64 -20.51 4.11
N MET A 255 -6.49 -21.51 3.88
CA MET A 255 -7.34 -21.57 2.69
C MET A 255 -8.51 -20.58 2.81
N LEU A 256 -9.22 -20.56 3.94
CA LEU A 256 -10.33 -19.63 4.21
C LEU A 256 -9.96 -18.14 4.05
N LEU A 257 -8.72 -17.76 4.38
CA LEU A 257 -8.21 -16.39 4.19
C LEU A 257 -7.98 -16.02 2.71
N LYS A 258 -7.89 -17.01 1.82
CA LYS A 258 -7.64 -16.84 0.38
C LYS A 258 -8.93 -16.90 -0.44
N GLU A 259 -9.93 -17.65 0.04
CA GLU A 259 -11.26 -17.73 -0.54
C GLU A 259 -12.02 -16.39 -0.50
N GLU A 260 -12.98 -16.23 -1.43
CA GLU A 260 -13.86 -15.06 -1.46
C GLU A 260 -14.99 -15.14 -0.43
N GLY A 261 -15.41 -16.35 -0.05
CA GLY A 261 -16.60 -16.59 0.79
C GLY A 261 -16.49 -16.06 2.23
N THR A 262 -15.28 -15.96 2.79
CA THR A 262 -15.04 -15.29 4.09
C THR A 262 -15.10 -13.77 3.99
N GLY A 263 -15.21 -13.21 2.78
CA GLY A 263 -15.17 -11.78 2.50
C GLY A 263 -13.80 -11.12 2.68
N PHE A 264 -12.78 -11.86 3.13
CA PHE A 264 -11.47 -11.28 3.44
C PHE A 264 -10.45 -11.37 2.29
N ARG A 265 -10.47 -12.44 1.48
CA ARG A 265 -9.78 -12.55 0.18
C ARG A 265 -8.37 -11.92 0.11
N ILE A 266 -7.34 -12.68 0.49
CA ILE A 266 -5.94 -12.22 0.39
C ILE A 266 -5.54 -11.75 -1.01
N LEU A 267 -4.97 -10.54 -1.08
CA LEU A 267 -4.44 -9.92 -2.30
C LEU A 267 -2.90 -10.13 -2.37
N TYR A 268 -2.44 -10.85 -3.39
CA TYR A 268 -1.04 -11.28 -3.56
C TYR A 268 -0.11 -10.18 -4.11
N GLY A 269 0.02 -9.07 -3.37
CA GLY A 269 0.82 -7.91 -3.77
C GLY A 269 2.35 -8.10 -3.73
N GLY A 270 2.87 -9.19 -3.18
CA GLY A 270 4.31 -9.33 -2.96
C GLY A 270 4.84 -8.38 -1.88
N THR A 271 6.09 -7.94 -2.01
CA THR A 271 6.79 -7.11 -1.03
C THR A 271 7.97 -6.35 -1.63
N ARG A 272 8.39 -5.27 -0.97
CA ARG A 272 9.75 -4.69 -1.04
C ARG A 272 10.55 -5.22 0.15
N ALA A 273 11.17 -6.38 0.01
CA ALA A 273 11.84 -7.06 1.13
C ALA A 273 13.12 -6.32 1.59
N TYR A 274 13.63 -6.67 2.78
CA TYR A 274 14.88 -6.09 3.31
C TYR A 274 16.11 -6.64 2.58
N GLY A 275 16.88 -5.75 1.97
CA GLY A 275 18.06 -6.09 1.16
C GLY A 275 17.75 -6.18 -0.33
N THR A 276 18.76 -6.57 -1.11
CA THR A 276 18.68 -6.65 -2.58
C THR A 276 18.81 -8.10 -3.02
N PHE A 277 17.89 -8.58 -3.84
CA PHE A 277 17.78 -9.98 -4.23
C PHE A 277 18.22 -10.20 -5.69
N ALA A 278 17.91 -11.38 -6.24
CA ALA A 278 18.09 -11.65 -7.66
C ALA A 278 17.44 -10.55 -8.52
N TYR A 279 18.03 -10.26 -9.67
CA TYR A 279 17.67 -9.12 -10.55
C TYR A 279 17.93 -7.72 -9.96
N GLY A 280 18.67 -7.61 -8.84
CA GLY A 280 19.18 -6.31 -8.35
C GLY A 280 18.12 -5.44 -7.69
N THR A 281 17.00 -6.01 -7.27
CA THR A 281 15.83 -5.30 -6.73
C THR A 281 15.42 -5.81 -5.35
N PRO A 282 14.85 -4.96 -4.47
CA PRO A 282 14.20 -5.41 -3.23
C PRO A 282 12.78 -5.97 -3.49
N TYR A 283 12.18 -5.73 -4.66
CA TYR A 283 10.80 -6.09 -4.94
C TYR A 283 10.67 -7.57 -5.39
N MET A 284 9.83 -8.34 -4.70
CA MET A 284 9.65 -9.77 -4.96
C MET A 284 8.22 -10.27 -4.74
N ASN A 285 7.90 -11.39 -5.39
CA ASN A 285 6.70 -12.21 -5.18
C ASN A 285 5.33 -11.55 -5.44
N LYS A 286 5.25 -10.44 -6.21
CA LYS A 286 3.98 -9.96 -6.80
C LYS A 286 3.29 -11.12 -7.55
N ASP A 287 1.96 -11.17 -7.45
CA ASP A 287 1.09 -12.23 -7.98
C ASP A 287 1.34 -13.64 -7.41
N MET A 288 2.23 -13.82 -6.42
CA MET A 288 2.59 -15.14 -5.84
C MET A 288 2.38 -15.22 -4.32
N ASN A 289 2.85 -14.23 -3.58
CA ASN A 289 2.72 -14.16 -2.12
C ASN A 289 2.06 -12.84 -1.68
N ALA A 290 1.50 -12.84 -0.48
CA ALA A 290 1.08 -11.65 0.24
C ALA A 290 1.82 -11.57 1.57
N TYR A 291 2.06 -10.37 2.07
CA TYR A 291 2.74 -10.12 3.32
C TYR A 291 2.05 -8.96 4.04
N PHE A 292 1.83 -9.12 5.34
CA PHE A 292 1.08 -8.17 6.15
C PHE A 292 1.80 -7.88 7.46
N TRP A 293 1.88 -6.61 7.81
CA TRP A 293 2.40 -6.18 9.11
C TRP A 293 1.46 -6.56 10.26
N SER A 294 2.06 -6.84 11.41
CA SER A 294 1.43 -6.68 12.71
C SER A 294 2.06 -5.53 13.49
N SER A 295 1.30 -4.85 14.35
CA SER A 295 1.79 -3.87 15.32
C SER A 295 2.57 -4.50 16.49
N SER A 296 2.56 -5.82 16.62
CA SER A 296 3.37 -6.54 17.60
C SER A 296 4.80 -6.75 17.10
N LYS A 297 5.78 -6.58 17.99
CA LYS A 297 7.21 -6.76 17.72
C LYS A 297 7.80 -7.83 18.63
N ILE A 298 8.83 -8.53 18.15
CA ILE A 298 9.75 -9.30 18.99
C ILE A 298 10.99 -8.44 19.24
N VAL A 299 11.26 -8.17 20.52
CA VAL A 299 12.46 -7.47 21.00
C VAL A 299 13.52 -8.52 21.33
N GLN A 300 14.63 -8.53 20.59
CA GLN A 300 15.76 -9.43 20.82
C GLN A 300 16.84 -8.74 21.68
N SER A 301 16.95 -7.41 21.57
CA SER A 301 17.65 -6.50 22.47
C SER A 301 17.08 -5.09 22.32
N ASP A 302 17.51 -4.15 23.17
CA ASP A 302 17.13 -2.73 23.08
C ASP A 302 17.40 -2.12 21.68
N SER A 303 18.39 -2.64 20.96
CA SER A 303 18.80 -2.22 19.62
C SER A 303 18.34 -3.13 18.48
N VAL A 304 17.75 -4.30 18.77
CA VAL A 304 17.30 -5.26 17.76
C VAL A 304 15.83 -5.59 17.98
N GLN A 305 14.98 -4.89 17.23
CA GLN A 305 13.54 -5.15 17.14
C GLN A 305 13.19 -5.71 15.76
N THR A 306 12.35 -6.74 15.76
CA THR A 306 11.79 -7.35 14.54
C THR A 306 10.27 -7.31 14.60
N GLY A 307 9.62 -6.86 13.53
CA GLY A 307 8.15 -6.82 13.46
C GLY A 307 7.60 -8.22 13.21
N ILE A 308 6.48 -8.57 13.85
CA ILE A 308 5.74 -9.78 13.52
C ILE A 308 4.99 -9.55 12.22
N ILE A 309 4.95 -10.56 11.36
CA ILE A 309 4.20 -10.54 10.09
C ILE A 309 3.30 -11.75 9.96
N ARG A 310 2.32 -11.63 9.07
CA ARG A 310 1.71 -12.77 8.39
C ARG A 310 2.14 -12.79 6.93
N ALA A 311 2.33 -13.98 6.38
CA ALA A 311 2.55 -14.17 4.96
C ALA A 311 1.70 -15.32 4.42
N ALA A 312 1.25 -15.16 3.18
CA ALA A 312 0.45 -16.13 2.45
C ALA A 312 1.06 -16.39 1.07
N SER A 313 0.80 -17.56 0.51
CA SER A 313 1.28 -17.95 -0.81
C SER A 313 0.20 -18.69 -1.58
N LYS A 314 0.27 -18.65 -2.92
CA LYS A 314 -0.50 -19.53 -3.80
C LYS A 314 0.01 -20.98 -3.81
N VAL A 315 1.23 -21.23 -3.33
CA VAL A 315 1.87 -22.56 -3.34
C VAL A 315 1.70 -23.31 -2.01
N TYR A 316 1.56 -22.57 -0.90
CA TYR A 316 1.37 -23.13 0.44
C TYR A 316 -0.07 -22.89 0.92
N GLU A 317 -0.74 -23.94 1.38
CA GLU A 317 -2.17 -23.89 1.74
C GLU A 317 -2.43 -23.10 3.03
N GLY A 318 -1.53 -23.17 4.02
CA GLY A 318 -1.62 -22.45 5.29
C GLY A 318 -1.21 -20.97 5.25
N ILE A 319 -0.94 -20.41 6.43
CA ILE A 319 -0.36 -19.08 6.67
C ILE A 319 0.98 -19.23 7.36
N LEU A 320 1.96 -18.42 6.98
CA LEU A 320 3.20 -18.22 7.72
C LEU A 320 3.01 -17.13 8.78
N ARG A 321 3.35 -17.42 10.03
CA ARG A 321 3.66 -16.41 11.06
C ARG A 321 5.16 -16.35 11.22
N GLY A 322 5.73 -15.18 11.01
CA GLY A 322 7.18 -14.98 11.02
C GLY A 322 7.57 -13.58 11.46
N THR A 323 8.86 -13.29 11.34
CA THR A 323 9.46 -12.00 11.71
C THR A 323 10.06 -11.29 10.51
N SER A 324 10.21 -9.97 10.59
CA SER A 324 10.92 -9.19 9.58
C SER A 324 11.59 -7.93 10.13
N ASN A 325 12.54 -7.40 9.35
CA ASN A 325 13.16 -6.10 9.58
C ASN A 325 12.16 -4.99 9.25
N LEU A 326 12.02 -4.01 10.15
CA LEU A 326 11.06 -2.90 10.07
C LEU A 326 11.19 -2.02 8.81
N THR A 327 12.32 -2.12 8.08
CA THR A 327 12.61 -1.39 6.83
C THR A 327 12.25 -2.14 5.54
N ALA A 328 11.81 -3.42 5.63
CA ALA A 328 11.04 -4.04 4.56
C ALA A 328 9.70 -3.32 4.40
N ALA A 329 9.06 -3.38 3.22
CA ALA A 329 7.72 -2.85 3.00
C ALA A 329 6.72 -3.94 2.61
N TYR A 330 5.57 -3.93 3.28
CA TYR A 330 4.50 -4.93 3.19
C TYR A 330 3.14 -4.26 3.07
N SER A 331 2.12 -5.00 2.63
CA SER A 331 0.75 -4.50 2.59
C SER A 331 0.24 -4.26 4.01
N VAL A 332 -0.55 -3.21 4.18
CA VAL A 332 -1.30 -2.93 5.41
C VAL A 332 -2.76 -3.27 5.15
N ARG A 333 -3.42 -3.93 6.09
CA ARG A 333 -4.84 -4.24 6.07
C ARG A 333 -5.34 -3.97 7.48
N CYS A 334 -6.11 -2.89 7.65
CA CYS A 334 -6.42 -2.38 8.98
C CYS A 334 -7.47 -3.24 9.69
N ILE A 335 -7.44 -3.25 11.02
CA ILE A 335 -8.53 -3.68 11.87
C ILE A 335 -9.13 -2.44 12.54
N LYS A 336 -10.44 -2.44 12.78
CA LYS A 336 -11.12 -1.37 13.50
C LYS A 336 -10.66 -1.33 14.97
N GLU A 337 -10.68 -0.15 15.57
CA GLU A 337 -10.30 0.03 16.99
C GLU A 337 -11.28 -0.64 17.97
#